data_AF-A0A354CMP6-F1
#
_entry.id   AF-A0A354CMP6-F1
#
_cell.length_a   1.000
_cell.length_b   1.000
_cell.length_c   1.000
_cell.angle_alpha   90.00
_cell.angle_beta   90.00
_cell.angle_gamma   90.00
#
_symmetry.space_group_name_H-M   'P 1'
#
loop_
_entity.id
_entity.type
_entity.pdbx_description
1 polymer ?
#
loop_
_entity_poly.entity_id
_entity_poly.type
_entity_poly.pdbx_seq_one_letter_code
_entity_poly.pdbx_strand_id
1 'polypeptide(L)'
;WMSHTDYIAEAPEGFKVTGTTKNCPVAAMENKKRKLYAVQFHPEVMHTQEGKKMLHNFLFDVCNCAGDWKMDSFVDNTIKSLRTKIGSGKVLCALSGGVD
;
A
#
# COMPACT_ATOMS: atom_id res chain seq x y z
N TRP A 1 -13.77 7.09 1.24
CA TRP A 1 -14.76 6.26 0.52
C TRP A 1 -15.08 5.01 1.32
N MET A 2 -16.33 4.84 1.72
CA MET A 2 -16.79 3.75 2.58
C MET A 2 -17.75 2.88 1.77
N SER A 3 -17.42 1.61 1.52
CA SER A 3 -18.18 0.74 0.62
C SER A 3 -18.39 -0.65 1.24
N HIS A 4 -18.95 -0.67 2.46
CA HIS A 4 -19.13 -1.91 3.21
C HIS A 4 -20.57 -2.01 3.69
N THR A 5 -21.15 -3.19 3.50
CA THR A 5 -22.46 -3.57 4.04
C THR A 5 -22.36 -3.87 5.53
N ASP A 6 -21.22 -4.40 5.96
CA ASP A 6 -20.93 -4.77 7.34
C ASP A 6 -20.08 -3.69 8.04
N TYR A 7 -20.21 -3.62 9.37
CA TYR A 7 -19.39 -2.75 10.20
C TYR A 7 -18.99 -3.45 11.50
N ILE A 8 -17.89 -2.98 12.08
CA ILE A 8 -17.44 -3.41 13.40
C ILE A 8 -18.24 -2.62 14.45
N ALA A 9 -19.10 -3.31 15.21
CA ALA A 9 -19.94 -2.69 16.22
C ALA A 9 -19.17 -2.30 17.49
N GLU A 10 -18.16 -3.10 17.87
CA GLU A 10 -17.34 -2.88 19.05
C GLU A 10 -15.88 -3.23 18.75
N ALA A 11 -14.96 -2.42 19.28
CA ALA A 11 -13.53 -2.66 19.10
C ALA A 11 -13.08 -3.86 19.95
N PRO A 12 -12.28 -4.77 19.41
CA PRO A 12 -11.75 -5.89 20.18
C PRO A 12 -10.80 -5.41 21.29
N GLU A 13 -10.60 -6.25 22.31
CA GLU A 13 -9.79 -5.91 23.46
C GLU A 13 -8.38 -5.41 23.07
N GLY A 14 -7.95 -4.34 23.72
CA GLY A 14 -6.66 -3.71 23.48
C GLY A 14 -6.59 -2.84 22.23
N PHE A 15 -7.67 -2.74 21.43
CA PHE A 15 -7.79 -1.73 20.40
C PHE A 15 -8.44 -0.45 20.95
N LYS A 16 -7.94 0.68 20.46
CA LYS A 16 -8.51 2.00 20.70
C LYS A 16 -9.20 2.46 19.42
N VAL A 17 -10.47 2.86 19.52
CA VAL A 17 -11.19 3.51 18.42
C VAL A 17 -10.58 4.89 18.17
N THR A 18 -10.22 5.16 16.92
CA THR A 18 -9.57 6.42 16.48
C THR A 18 -10.38 7.17 15.43
N GLY A 19 -11.42 6.55 14.88
CA GLY A 19 -12.35 7.19 13.96
C GLY A 19 -13.73 6.57 14.05
N THR A 20 -14.75 7.43 13.96
CA THR A 20 -16.16 7.05 14.03
C THR A 20 -16.95 7.83 13.00
N THR A 21 -18.07 7.26 12.53
CA THR A 21 -19.08 7.98 11.76
C THR A 21 -20.45 7.78 12.37
N LYS A 22 -21.48 8.48 11.86
CA LYS A 22 -22.86 8.32 12.35
C LYS A 22 -23.36 6.87 12.32
N ASN A 23 -22.94 6.10 11.31
CA ASN A 23 -23.44 4.75 11.07
C ASN A 23 -22.37 3.67 11.28
N CYS A 24 -21.17 4.04 11.73
CA CYS A 24 -20.06 3.11 11.93
C CYS A 24 -19.30 3.52 13.21
N PRO A 25 -19.57 2.87 14.35
CA PRO A 25 -18.94 3.21 15.63
C PRO A 25 -17.45 2.92 15.65
N VAL A 26 -16.97 1.98 14.83
CA VAL A 26 -15.54 1.67 14.67
C VAL A 26 -15.14 1.82 13.21
N ALA A 27 -15.01 3.07 12.75
CA ALA A 27 -14.59 3.37 11.39
C ALA A 27 -13.06 3.31 11.23
N ALA A 28 -12.32 3.55 12.32
CA ALA A 28 -10.90 3.30 12.42
C ALA A 28 -10.52 2.91 13.86
N MET A 29 -9.53 2.03 14.00
CA MET A 29 -9.01 1.61 15.29
C MET A 29 -7.53 1.27 15.22
N GLU A 30 -6.86 1.31 16.37
CA GLU A 30 -5.44 0.99 16.48
C GLU A 30 -5.12 0.18 17.74
N ASN A 31 -4.10 -0.67 17.65
CA ASN A 31 -3.38 -1.22 18.79
C ASN A 31 -1.90 -0.89 18.60
N LYS A 32 -1.45 0.22 19.20
CA LYS A 32 -0.07 0.72 19.05
C LYS A 32 0.98 -0.26 19.58
N LYS A 33 0.68 -0.98 20.67
CA LYS A 33 1.59 -1.97 21.27
C LYS A 33 1.90 -3.10 20.28
N ARG A 34 0.90 -3.53 19.52
CA ARG A 34 1.00 -4.60 18.51
C ARG A 34 1.29 -4.06 17.10
N LYS A 35 1.36 -2.74 16.92
CA LYS A 35 1.45 -2.06 15.62
C LYS A 35 0.35 -2.49 14.63
N LEU A 36 -0.87 -2.72 15.13
CA LEU A 36 -2.02 -3.04 14.28
C LEU A 36 -2.88 -1.80 14.09
N TYR A 37 -3.25 -1.52 12.84
CA TYR A 37 -4.04 -0.37 12.46
C TYR A 37 -5.09 -0.83 11.47
N ALA A 38 -6.33 -0.41 11.66
CA ALA A 38 -7.45 -0.79 10.80
C ALA A 38 -8.28 0.43 10.46
N VAL A 39 -8.70 0.50 9.19
CA VAL A 39 -9.67 1.45 8.68
C VAL A 39 -10.75 0.66 7.97
N GLN A 40 -11.99 1.05 8.19
CA GLN A 40 -13.14 0.44 7.51
C GLN A 40 -13.45 1.17 6.19
N PHE A 41 -12.64 2.12 5.75
CA PHE A 41 -12.79 2.79 4.45
C PHE A 41 -11.56 2.51 3.57
N HIS A 42 -11.64 2.86 2.30
CA HIS A 42 -10.56 2.63 1.32
C HIS A 42 -9.60 3.83 1.23
N PRO A 43 -8.41 3.82 1.86
CA PRO A 43 -7.42 4.90 1.74
C PRO A 43 -6.69 4.91 0.38
N GLU A 44 -6.79 3.84 -0.40
CA GLU A 44 -6.11 3.66 -1.69
C GLU A 44 -6.80 4.39 -2.85
N VAL A 45 -8.07 4.78 -2.69
CA VAL A 45 -8.83 5.45 -3.74
C VAL A 45 -8.78 6.97 -3.62
N MET A 46 -8.78 7.67 -4.76
CA MET A 46 -8.74 9.14 -4.83
C MET A 46 -9.90 9.85 -4.11
N HIS A 47 -11.01 9.14 -3.92
CA HIS A 47 -12.17 9.63 -3.19
C HIS A 47 -11.93 9.80 -1.67
N THR A 48 -10.81 9.28 -1.14
CA THR A 48 -10.39 9.51 0.24
C THR A 48 -9.30 10.57 0.24
N GLN A 49 -9.66 11.83 0.53
CA GLN A 49 -8.78 13.01 0.38
C GLN A 49 -7.39 12.83 1.01
N GLU A 50 -7.32 12.29 2.23
CA GLU A 50 -6.08 12.07 2.97
C GLU A 50 -5.56 10.62 2.87
N GLY A 51 -6.14 9.79 2.00
CA GLY A 51 -5.84 8.36 1.93
C GLY A 51 -4.36 8.07 1.61
N LYS A 52 -3.79 8.82 0.66
CA LYS A 52 -2.37 8.75 0.32
C LYS A 52 -1.47 9.10 1.52
N LYS A 53 -1.84 10.11 2.31
CA LYS A 53 -1.11 10.50 3.52
C LYS A 53 -1.15 9.42 4.59
N MET A 54 -2.31 8.77 4.77
CA MET A 54 -2.45 7.65 5.69
C MET A 54 -1.54 6.48 5.31
N LEU A 55 -1.55 6.09 4.03
CA LEU A 55 -0.67 5.02 3.52
C LEU A 55 0.81 5.39 3.66
N HIS A 56 1.18 6.63 3.37
CA HIS A 56 2.54 7.14 3.58
C HIS A 56 2.97 6.98 5.05
N ASN A 57 2.19 7.51 6.00
CA ASN A 57 2.54 7.43 7.42
C ASN A 57 2.62 5.98 7.90
N PHE A 58 1.74 5.10 7.41
CA PHE A 58 1.82 3.68 7.75
C PHE A 58 3.14 3.05 7.26
N LEU A 59 3.54 3.30 6.02
CA LEU A 59 4.79 2.76 5.48
C LEU A 59 6.02 3.32 6.19
N PHE A 60 6.09 4.63 6.38
CA PHE A 60 7.33 5.29 6.82
C PHE A 60 7.42 5.45 8.34
N ASP A 61 6.32 5.76 9.02
CA ASP A 61 6.36 6.04 10.47
C ASP A 61 6.06 4.78 11.31
N VAL A 62 5.22 3.86 10.79
CA VAL A 62 4.84 2.64 11.52
C VAL A 62 5.73 1.45 11.14
N CYS A 63 5.85 1.20 9.84
CA CYS A 63 6.64 0.09 9.30
C CYS A 63 8.13 0.43 9.14
N ASN A 64 8.50 1.70 9.23
CA ASN A 64 9.88 2.18 9.03
C ASN A 64 10.48 1.74 7.68
N CYS A 65 9.66 1.69 6.62
CA CYS A 65 10.15 1.39 5.29
C CYS A 65 11.13 2.48 4.83
N ALA A 66 12.23 2.09 4.18
CA ALA A 66 13.26 3.05 3.75
C ALA A 66 12.86 3.86 2.51
N GLY A 67 11.89 3.40 1.72
CA GLY A 67 11.52 4.03 0.44
C GLY A 67 12.63 3.92 -0.61
N ASP A 68 13.39 2.83 -0.56
CA ASP A 68 14.53 2.54 -1.43
C ASP A 68 14.13 1.97 -2.80
N TRP A 69 12.86 1.63 -2.99
CA TRP A 69 12.32 1.26 -4.30
C TRP A 69 12.24 2.48 -5.22
N LYS A 70 13.25 2.65 -6.07
CA LYS A 70 13.32 3.71 -7.09
C LYS A 70 13.34 3.09 -8.47
N MET A 71 12.57 3.66 -9.40
CA MET A 71 12.51 3.17 -10.79
C MET A 71 13.89 3.15 -11.46
N ASP A 72 14.74 4.14 -11.19
CA ASP A 72 16.10 4.17 -11.74
C ASP A 72 16.94 2.96 -11.28
N SER A 73 16.88 2.64 -9.98
CA SER A 73 17.56 1.46 -9.43
C SER A 73 16.99 0.15 -10.00
N PHE A 74 15.70 0.12 -10.29
CA PHE A 74 15.06 -1.02 -10.94
C PHE A 74 15.56 -1.20 -12.38
N VAL A 75 15.71 -0.12 -13.15
CA VAL A 75 16.23 -0.17 -14.53
C VAL A 75 17.65 -0.73 -14.53
N ASP A 76 18.55 -0.19 -13.71
CA ASP A 76 19.94 -0.63 -13.66
C ASP A 76 20.07 -2.11 -13.27
N ASN A 77 19.33 -2.52 -12.22
CA ASN A 77 19.30 -3.90 -11.76
C ASN A 77 18.74 -4.84 -12.83
N THR A 78 17.69 -4.41 -13.55
CA THR A 78 17.07 -5.18 -14.62
C THR A 78 18.03 -5.34 -15.80
N ILE A 79 18.68 -4.26 -16.26
CA ILE A 79 19.67 -4.32 -17.34
C ILE A 79 20.81 -5.27 -16.98
N LYS A 80 21.36 -5.16 -15.77
CA LYS A 80 22.47 -6.03 -15.31
C LYS A 80 22.05 -7.49 -15.24
N SER A 81 20.86 -7.77 -14.69
CA SER A 81 20.29 -9.11 -14.62
C SER A 81 20.08 -9.71 -16.01
N LEU A 82 19.48 -8.94 -16.93
CA LEU A 82 19.25 -9.36 -18.31
C LEU A 82 20.56 -9.63 -19.05
N ARG A 83 21.57 -8.76 -18.94
CA ARG A 83 22.90 -8.99 -19.55
C ARG A 83 23.53 -10.29 -19.06
N THR A 84 23.44 -10.56 -17.76
CA THR A 84 23.96 -11.81 -17.17
C THR A 84 23.20 -13.02 -17.70
N LYS A 85 21.87 -12.93 -17.78
CA LYS A 85 21.00 -14.03 -18.23
C LYS A 85 21.13 -14.32 -19.73
N ILE A 86 21.27 -13.29 -20.56
CA ILE A 86 21.36 -13.40 -22.03
C ILE A 86 22.78 -13.77 -22.45
N GLY A 87 23.80 -13.26 -21.77
CA GLY A 87 25.20 -13.45 -22.14
C GLY A 87 25.46 -12.94 -23.56
N SER A 88 25.98 -13.83 -24.42
CA SER A 88 26.21 -13.58 -25.85
C SER A 88 25.06 -14.07 -26.74
N GLY A 89 23.93 -14.46 -26.15
CA GLY A 89 22.75 -14.93 -26.87
C GLY A 89 22.04 -13.83 -27.66
N LYS A 90 21.08 -14.22 -28.50
CA LYS A 90 20.18 -13.31 -29.20
C LYS A 90 18.81 -13.33 -28.53
N VAL A 91 18.11 -12.20 -28.60
CA VAL A 91 16.76 -12.03 -28.03
C VAL A 91 15.81 -11.64 -29.14
N LEU A 92 14.57 -12.13 -29.09
CA LEU A 92 13.49 -11.68 -29.96
C LEU A 92 12.64 -10.67 -29.20
N CYS A 93 12.47 -9.48 -29.77
CA CYS A 93 11.54 -8.47 -29.27
C CYS A 93 10.36 -8.39 -30.24
N ALA A 94 9.18 -8.81 -29.78
CA ALA A 94 7.95 -8.66 -30.55
C ALA A 94 7.35 -7.28 -30.26
N LEU A 95 7.35 -6.41 -31.27
CA LEU A 95 6.86 -5.04 -31.15
C LEU A 95 5.41 -4.95 -31.64
N SER A 96 4.49 -4.68 -30.72
CA SER A 96 3.06 -4.47 -31.02
C SER A 96 2.69 -3.00 -31.21
N GLY A 97 3.54 -2.07 -30.75
CA GLY A 97 3.23 -0.64 -30.64
C GLY A 97 2.55 -0.25 -29.33
N GLY A 98 2.30 -1.21 -28.42
CA GLY A 98 1.87 -0.95 -27.04
C GLY A 98 3.01 -0.43 -26.14
N VAL A 99 2.63 0.07 -24.96
CA VAL A 99 3.56 0.72 -24.00
C VAL A 99 4.30 -0.29 -23.10
N ASP A 100 3.90 -1.57 -23.13
CA ASP A 100 4.41 -2.64 -22.26
C ASP A 100 5.94 -2.83 -22.27
#